data_AF-A0A975B5Z1-F1
#
_entry.id   AF-A0A975B5Z1-F1
#
_cell.length_a   1.000
_cell.length_b   1.000
_cell.length_c   1.000
_cell.angle_alpha   90.00
_cell.angle_beta   90.00
_cell.angle_gamma   90.00
#
_symmetry.space_group_name_H-M   'P 1'
#
loop_
_entity.id
_entity.type
_entity.pdbx_description
1 polymer ?
#
loop_
_entity_poly.entity_id
_entity_poly.type
_entity_poly.pdbx_seq_one_letter_code
_entity_poly.pdbx_strand_id
1 'polypeptide(L)'
;MRRFSSYGPVNTQLHYFVPRENLIEKACVQLMGENPEQGGHYITVWAPRQCGKSWIMNKTMWKPAENDRFHVLKRHLFILIFTNL
;
A
#
# COMPACT_ATOMS: atom_id res chain seq x y z
N MET A 1 -23.43 9.43 -11.83
CA MET A 1 -22.80 8.10 -11.88
C MET A 1 -21.28 8.30 -11.84
N ARG A 2 -20.55 7.59 -10.96
CA ARG A 2 -19.08 7.70 -10.91
C ARG A 2 -18.45 7.05 -12.15
N ARG A 3 -17.30 7.54 -12.62
CA ARG A 3 -16.65 7.06 -13.87
C ARG A 3 -15.62 5.98 -13.60
N PHE A 4 -15.50 5.01 -14.50
CA PHE A 4 -14.39 4.06 -14.42
C PHE A 4 -13.07 4.75 -14.83
N SER A 5 -12.01 4.51 -14.06
CA SER A 5 -10.65 4.94 -14.42
C SER A 5 -9.69 3.75 -14.32
N SER A 6 -8.95 3.50 -15.40
CA SER A 6 -7.96 2.41 -15.48
C SER A 6 -6.53 2.90 -15.20
N TYR A 7 -6.28 4.21 -15.28
CA TYR A 7 -4.95 4.79 -15.20
C TYR A 7 -4.83 5.80 -14.06
N GLY A 8 -3.70 5.74 -13.36
CA GLY A 8 -3.36 6.67 -12.29
C GLY A 8 -4.03 6.38 -10.94
N PRO A 9 -3.80 7.26 -9.94
CA PRO A 9 -4.44 7.15 -8.63
C PRO A 9 -5.97 7.26 -8.75
N VAL A 10 -6.69 6.41 -8.01
CA VAL A 10 -8.16 6.46 -7.97
C VAL A 10 -8.60 7.63 -7.10
N ASN A 11 -9.30 8.61 -7.70
CA ASN A 11 -10.03 9.64 -6.97
C ASN A 11 -11.37 9.06 -6.52
N THR A 12 -11.55 8.83 -5.22
CA THR A 12 -12.74 8.16 -4.66
C THR A 12 -14.02 8.97 -4.77
N GLN A 13 -13.93 10.29 -4.99
CA GLN A 13 -15.10 11.15 -5.20
C GLN A 13 -15.63 11.07 -6.64
N LEU A 14 -14.73 10.93 -7.61
CA LEU A 14 -15.05 10.96 -9.05
C LEU A 14 -15.13 9.57 -9.69
N HIS A 15 -14.30 8.63 -9.23
CA HIS A 15 -14.13 7.32 -9.84
C HIS A 15 -14.94 6.24 -9.14
N TYR A 16 -15.42 5.26 -9.92
CA TYR A 16 -15.96 4.03 -9.37
C TYR A 16 -14.85 3.29 -8.62
N PHE A 17 -15.14 2.89 -7.39
CA PHE A 17 -14.16 2.33 -6.46
C PHE A 17 -14.88 1.40 -5.49
N VAL A 18 -14.23 0.27 -5.18
CA VAL A 18 -14.64 -0.66 -4.14
C VAL A 18 -13.62 -0.60 -2.99
N PRO A 19 -14.03 -0.29 -1.75
CA PRO A 19 -13.14 -0.31 -0.59
C PRO A 19 -12.47 -1.67 -0.40
N ARG A 20 -11.17 -1.65 -0.11
CA ARG A 20 -10.35 -2.85 0.15
C ARG A 20 -9.62 -2.73 1.49
N GLU A 21 -10.28 -2.14 2.48
CA GLU A 21 -9.70 -1.76 3.77
C GLU A 21 -9.04 -2.94 4.49
N ASN A 22 -9.73 -4.09 4.56
CA ASN A 22 -9.19 -5.30 5.18
C ASN A 22 -7.91 -5.80 4.49
N LEU A 23 -7.84 -5.71 3.16
CA LEU A 23 -6.64 -6.12 2.41
C LEU A 23 -5.48 -5.15 2.62
N ILE A 24 -5.76 -3.85 2.65
CA ILE A 24 -4.77 -2.81 2.91
C ILE A 24 -4.19 -2.97 4.33
N GLU A 25 -5.06 -3.17 5.32
CA GLU A 25 -4.67 -3.35 6.71
C GLU A 25 -3.81 -4.61 6.92
N LYS A 26 -4.23 -5.75 6.36
CA LYS A 26 -3.41 -6.97 6.38
C LYS A 26 -2.03 -6.75 5.77
N ALA A 27 -1.96 -6.07 4.62
CA ALA A 27 -0.69 -5.75 3.99
C ALA A 27 0.18 -4.81 4.85
N CYS A 28 -0.42 -3.83 5.53
CA CYS A 28 0.31 -2.95 6.47
C CYS A 28 0.88 -3.73 7.64
N VAL A 29 0.09 -4.60 8.29
CA VAL A 29 0.54 -5.43 9.42
C VAL A 29 1.70 -6.34 9.00
N GLN A 30 1.58 -7.00 7.85
CA GLN A 30 2.65 -7.85 7.33
C GLN A 30 3.93 -7.04 7.02
N LEU A 31 3.80 -5.84 6.48
CA LEU A 31 4.95 -4.97 6.19
C LEU A 31 5.64 -4.40 7.43
N MET A 32 4.90 -4.09 8.49
CA MET A 32 5.46 -3.49 9.71
C MET A 32 5.84 -4.54 10.76
N GLY A 33 5.33 -5.77 10.62
CA GLY A 33 5.41 -6.79 11.66
C GLY A 33 4.35 -6.57 12.74
N GLU A 34 4.00 -7.62 13.47
CA GLU A 34 3.12 -7.53 14.66
C GLU A 34 3.81 -6.77 15.80
N ASN A 35 5.13 -6.94 15.93
CA ASN A 35 5.97 -6.13 16.79
C ASN A 35 6.93 -5.29 15.95
N PRO A 36 6.66 -3.97 15.78
CA PRO A 36 7.50 -3.07 14.99
C PRO A 36 8.96 -2.98 15.44
N GLU A 37 9.28 -3.33 16.69
CA GLU A 37 10.67 -3.34 17.20
C GLU A 37 11.46 -4.57 16.74
N GLN A 38 10.77 -5.64 16.33
CA GLN A 38 11.40 -6.85 15.78
C GLN A 38 11.53 -6.79 14.26
N GLY A 39 11.09 -5.70 13.64
CA GLY A 39 11.09 -5.49 12.20
C GLY A 39 9.87 -6.09 11.50
N GLY A 40 9.72 -5.72 10.23
CA GLY A 40 8.62 -6.16 9.38
C GLY A 40 9.00 -7.25 8.37
N HIS A 41 8.06 -7.66 7.54
CA HIS A 41 8.28 -8.69 6.52
C HIS A 41 8.34 -8.10 5.10
N TYR A 42 9.13 -8.76 4.25
CA TYR A 42 9.02 -8.59 2.81
C TYR A 42 7.75 -9.26 2.32
N ILE A 43 6.83 -8.48 1.75
CA ILE A 43 5.64 -9.02 1.10
C ILE A 43 5.74 -8.91 -0.41
N THR A 44 5.21 -9.91 -1.11
CA THR A 44 5.04 -9.85 -2.56
C THR A 44 3.56 -9.83 -2.90
N VAL A 45 3.13 -8.85 -3.70
CA VAL A 45 1.74 -8.73 -4.14
C VAL A 45 1.62 -9.16 -5.60
N TRP A 46 0.91 -10.26 -5.82
CA TRP A 46 0.69 -10.84 -7.15
C TRP A 46 -0.77 -10.66 -7.58
N ALA A 47 -0.96 -10.16 -8.80
CA ALA A 47 -2.26 -10.11 -9.48
C ALA A 47 -2.05 -9.84 -10.98
N PRO A 48 -3.01 -10.20 -11.86
CA PRO A 48 -3.00 -9.81 -13.26
C PRO A 48 -2.86 -8.28 -13.47
N ARG A 49 -2.54 -7.87 -14.70
CA ARG A 49 -2.49 -6.43 -15.04
C ARG A 49 -3.85 -5.77 -14.78
N GLN A 50 -3.80 -4.49 -14.39
CA GLN A 50 -5.00 -3.67 -14.11
C GLN A 50 -5.92 -4.12 -12.96
N CYS A 51 -5.49 -5.05 -12.09
CA CYS A 51 -6.27 -5.45 -10.90
C CYS A 51 -6.17 -4.49 -9.68
N GLY A 52 -5.63 -3.29 -9.87
CA GLY A 52 -5.47 -2.30 -8.80
C GLY A 52 -4.34 -2.58 -7.81
N LYS A 53 -3.42 -3.52 -8.11
CA LYS A 53 -2.28 -3.84 -7.23
C LYS A 53 -1.40 -2.63 -6.88
N SER A 54 -1.10 -1.76 -7.85
CA SER A 54 -0.35 -0.53 -7.60
C SER A 54 -1.11 0.47 -6.73
N TRP A 55 -2.45 0.49 -6.82
CA TRP A 55 -3.30 1.35 -6.01
C TRP A 55 -3.35 0.88 -4.55
N ILE A 56 -3.51 -0.44 -4.33
CA ILE A 56 -3.44 -1.04 -2.99
C ILE A 56 -2.09 -0.74 -2.36
N MET A 57 -0.98 -1.03 -3.07
CA MET A 57 0.36 -0.78 -2.54
C MET A 57 0.58 0.69 -2.19
N ASN A 58 0.09 1.61 -3.02
CA ASN A 58 0.12 3.02 -2.67
C ASN A 58 -0.58 3.25 -1.33
N LYS A 59 -1.83 2.81 -1.15
CA LYS A 59 -2.58 2.99 0.11
C LYS A 59 -1.92 2.33 1.32
N THR A 60 -1.34 1.15 1.15
CA THR A 60 -0.59 0.46 2.20
C THR A 60 0.63 1.27 2.66
N MET A 61 1.27 2.04 1.77
CA MET A 61 2.41 2.91 2.10
C MET A 61 2.04 4.20 2.83
N TRP A 62 0.81 4.72 2.70
CA TRP A 62 0.41 5.97 3.38
C TRP A 62 0.42 5.82 4.90
N LYS A 63 -0.07 4.70 5.43
CA LYS A 63 -0.15 4.46 6.87
C LYS A 63 1.23 4.49 7.56
N PRO A 64 2.27 3.77 7.08
CA PRO A 64 3.62 3.91 7.63
C PRO A 64 4.25 5.27 7.38
N ALA A 65 3.95 5.94 6.25
CA ALA A 65 4.54 7.24 5.94
C ALA A 65 4.07 8.38 6.87
N GLU A 66 2.91 8.23 7.51
CA GLU A 66 2.42 9.14 8.56
C GLU A 66 3.12 8.90 9.92
N ASN A 67 3.95 7.86 10.03
CA ASN A 67 4.65 7.50 11.24
C ASN A 67 6.15 7.78 11.09
N ASP A 68 6.69 8.67 11.93
CA ASP A 68 8.09 9.10 11.91
C ASP A 68 9.12 7.96 12.12
N ARG A 69 8.66 6.77 12.52
CA ARG A 69 9.51 5.58 12.65
C ARG A 69 9.96 4.98 11.33
N PHE A 70 9.23 5.25 10.23
CA PHE A 70 9.44 4.56 8.96
C PHE A 70 9.83 5.51 7.83
N HIS A 71 10.92 5.18 7.15
CA HIS A 71 11.25 5.79 5.87
C HIS A 71 10.72 4.92 4.73
N VAL A 72 9.77 5.47 3.97
CA VAL A 72 9.12 4.76 2.87
C VAL A 72 9.74 5.17 1.54
N LEU A 73 10.33 4.20 0.83
CA LEU A 73 10.89 4.41 -0.50
C LEU A 73 10.16 3.57 -1.55
N LYS A 74 9.63 4.24 -2.58
CA LYS A 74 9.00 3.61 -3.72
C LYS A 74 9.94 3.55 -4.91
N ARG A 75 10.42 2.36 -5.27
CA ARG A 75 11.07 2.10 -6.57
C ARG A 75 10.07 1.50 -7.55
N HIS A 76 10.27 1.73 -8.84
CA HIS A 76 9.34 1.32 -9.90
C HIS A 76 9.06 -0.20 -9.96
N LEU A 77 9.87 -1.02 -9.27
CA LEU A 77 9.74 -2.48 -9.25
C LEU A 77 9.66 -3.08 -7.82
N PHE A 78 10.01 -2.34 -6.77
CA PHE A 78 10.09 -2.84 -5.38
C PHE A 78 9.75 -1.74 -4.36
N ILE A 79 9.21 -2.14 -3.22
CA ILE A 79 8.94 -1.26 -2.08
C ILE A 79 9.82 -1.70 -0.91
N LEU A 80 10.54 -0.75 -0.33
CA LEU A 80 11.43 -0.94 0.82
C LEU A 80 10.98 0.00 1.94
N ILE A 81 10.80 -0.55 3.15
CA ILE A 81 10.48 0.20 4.36
C ILE A 81 11.66 0.00 5.32
N PHE A 82 12.23 1.10 5.79
CA PHE A 82 13.32 1.10 6.77
C PHE A 82 12.81 1.67 8.09
N THR A 83 13.21 1.05 9.20
CA THR A 83 13.00 1.58 10.56
C THR A 83 14.15 2.49 10.96
N ASN A 84 13.86 3.56 11.68
CA ASN A 84 14.89 4.36 12.35
C ASN A 84 15.55 3.51 13.46
N LEU A 85 16.87 3.33 13.36
CA LEU A 85 17.75 2.77 14.38
C LEU A 85 18.14 3.85 15.39
#